data_AF-A0A3M8P8T3-F1
#
_entry.id   AF-A0A3M8P8T3-F1
#
_cell.length_a   1.000
_cell.length_b   1.000
_cell.length_c   1.000
_cell.angle_alpha   90.00
_cell.angle_beta   90.00
_cell.angle_gamma   90.00
#
_symmetry.space_group_name_H-M   'P 1'
#
loop_
_entity.id
_entity.type
_entity.pdbx_description
1 polymer ?
#
loop_
_entity_poly.entity_id
_entity_poly.type
_entity_poly.pdbx_seq_one_letter_code
_entity_poly.pdbx_strand_id
1 'polypeptide(L)'
;MMWISAFADCLLYAAFAYVAGFVVLQFVPDSKKPVVHTSRLFLLLCVTGIALFSAAPIVELAAFLNDGEGWLTTFLTVLLDYRTGQGWVITVLLCILLWLTFYFEGPRLTQASFALLLAVTVGFYSHVSTVSLWAGSISHFVHFTAMSLWAGILLHIAWASKDNGNWSRFLGWFTPFAISCMAVLLASGIVLMLFFVEAADYVDSWVLPYGQMLLLKHLSIFPLLVAALINGILSRDRPFDMRWLRVEAVLLFFVFLFTAIMSKEAPPHDVSATLRAVGTAPIVELLKGEQYMPLNASLTFSVNGILLLGLSILFIGMMLLSFYRQATPWLSLVFGTAFIVTAYVGLLLVVSF
;
A
#
# COMPACT_ATOMS: atom_id res chain seq x y z
N MET A 1 -17.24 -9.72 -6.54
CA MET A 1 -15.87 -10.30 -6.64
C MET A 1 -14.82 -9.27 -6.25
N MET A 2 -14.93 -8.03 -6.73
CA MET A 2 -14.07 -6.88 -6.38
C MET A 2 -13.64 -6.78 -4.90
N TRP A 3 -14.58 -6.83 -3.94
CA TRP A 3 -14.24 -6.73 -2.51
C TRP A 3 -13.37 -7.87 -1.99
N ILE A 4 -13.57 -9.09 -2.51
CA ILE A 4 -12.80 -10.27 -2.12
C ILE A 4 -11.37 -10.16 -2.68
N SER A 5 -11.23 -9.73 -3.94
CA SER A 5 -9.92 -9.56 -4.56
C SER A 5 -9.15 -8.38 -3.94
N ALA A 6 -9.82 -7.27 -3.61
CA ALA A 6 -9.21 -6.16 -2.87
C ALA A 6 -8.71 -6.60 -1.48
N PHE A 7 -9.51 -7.38 -0.75
CA PHE A 7 -9.09 -7.92 0.54
C PHE A 7 -7.89 -8.87 0.40
N ALA A 8 -7.89 -9.72 -0.64
CA ALA A 8 -6.75 -10.59 -0.94
C ALA A 8 -5.48 -9.79 -1.26
N ASP A 9 -5.55 -8.73 -2.08
CA ASP A 9 -4.41 -7.83 -2.37
C ASP A 9 -3.85 -7.19 -1.09
N CYS A 10 -4.72 -6.75 -0.18
CA CYS A 10 -4.31 -6.17 1.10
C CYS A 10 -3.54 -7.18 1.97
N LEU A 11 -4.06 -8.41 2.09
CA LEU A 11 -3.38 -9.49 2.81
C LEU A 11 -2.08 -9.92 2.12
N LEU A 12 -2.06 -9.94 0.79
CA LEU A 12 -0.89 -10.24 -0.02
C LEU A 12 0.24 -9.24 0.27
N TYR A 13 -0.06 -7.93 0.27
CA TYR A 13 0.92 -6.90 0.59
C TYR A 13 1.45 -7.02 2.01
N ALA A 14 0.58 -7.30 2.98
CA ALA A 14 0.99 -7.53 4.37
C ALA A 14 1.90 -8.77 4.51
N ALA A 15 1.58 -9.88 3.82
CA ALA A 15 2.37 -11.09 3.84
C ALA A 15 3.74 -10.89 3.20
N PHE A 16 3.81 -10.21 2.06
CA PHE A 16 5.06 -9.84 1.40
C PHE A 16 5.93 -8.94 2.28
N ALA A 17 5.35 -7.89 2.86
CA ALA A 17 6.05 -7.01 3.78
C ALA A 17 6.60 -7.81 4.96
N TYR A 18 5.81 -8.68 5.58
CA TYR A 18 6.26 -9.49 6.71
C TYR A 18 7.45 -10.39 6.36
N VAL A 19 7.40 -11.08 5.22
CA VAL A 19 8.49 -11.93 4.73
C VAL A 19 9.75 -11.10 4.42
N ALA A 20 9.59 -9.97 3.72
CA ALA A 20 10.70 -9.09 3.37
C ALA A 20 11.40 -8.49 4.60
N GLY A 21 10.62 -8.05 5.60
CA GLY A 21 11.12 -7.54 6.86
C GLY A 21 11.92 -8.59 7.64
N PHE A 22 11.41 -9.82 7.71
CA PHE A 22 12.11 -10.93 8.36
C PHE A 22 13.46 -11.20 7.69
N VAL A 23 13.49 -11.30 6.37
CA VAL A 23 14.71 -11.53 5.59
C VAL A 23 15.73 -10.43 5.82
N VAL A 24 15.34 -9.15 5.69
CA VAL A 24 16.29 -8.03 5.86
C VAL A 24 16.84 -7.95 7.28
N LEU A 25 16.02 -8.20 8.30
CA LEU A 25 16.48 -8.17 9.69
C LEU A 25 17.55 -9.23 10.00
N GLN A 26 17.67 -10.32 9.24
CA GLN A 26 18.76 -11.30 9.38
C GLN A 26 20.14 -10.77 8.94
N PHE A 27 20.17 -9.71 8.14
CA PHE A 27 21.41 -9.05 7.72
C PHE A 27 21.82 -7.93 8.68
N VAL A 28 20.95 -7.54 9.61
CA VAL A 28 21.21 -6.54 10.64
C VAL A 28 21.79 -7.22 11.88
N PRO A 29 22.99 -6.80 12.37
CA PRO A 29 23.58 -7.34 13.59
C PRO A 29 22.68 -7.15 14.82
N ASP A 30 22.69 -8.10 15.75
CA ASP A 30 21.85 -8.06 16.96
C ASP A 30 22.16 -6.86 17.87
N SER A 31 23.37 -6.32 17.81
CA SER A 31 23.75 -5.08 18.53
C SER A 31 23.11 -3.81 17.96
N LYS A 32 22.48 -3.87 16.78
CA LYS A 32 21.89 -2.73 16.05
C LYS A 32 20.37 -2.81 15.93
N LYS A 33 19.72 -3.76 16.60
CA LYS A 33 18.26 -3.92 16.59
C LYS A 33 17.76 -4.36 17.97
N PRO A 34 16.49 -4.07 18.31
CA PRO A 34 15.82 -4.69 19.45
C PRO A 34 15.70 -6.21 19.26
N VAL A 35 15.46 -6.94 20.34
CA VAL A 35 15.22 -8.39 20.27
C VAL A 35 13.83 -8.65 19.68
N VAL A 36 13.80 -9.25 18.49
CA VAL A 36 12.57 -9.58 17.75
C VAL A 36 12.31 -11.08 17.83
N HIS A 37 11.15 -11.47 18.35
CA HIS A 37 10.72 -12.87 18.36
C HIS A 37 9.73 -13.15 17.22
N THR A 38 10.20 -13.75 16.14
CA THR A 38 9.34 -14.16 15.02
C THR A 38 8.87 -15.59 15.21
N SER A 39 7.56 -15.82 15.07
CA SER A 39 7.00 -17.17 15.01
C SER A 39 7.30 -17.81 13.65
N ARG A 40 8.01 -18.95 13.64
CA ARG A 40 8.27 -19.71 12.40
C ARG A 40 6.98 -20.12 11.72
N LEU A 41 5.99 -20.58 12.48
CA LEU A 41 4.68 -20.96 11.93
C LEU A 41 4.03 -19.78 11.21
N PHE A 42 4.06 -18.59 11.82
CA PHE A 42 3.47 -17.40 11.20
C PHE A 42 4.21 -16.99 9.93
N LEU A 43 5.55 -17.08 9.91
CA LEU A 43 6.35 -16.84 8.70
C LEU A 43 5.99 -17.80 7.56
N LEU A 44 5.86 -19.10 7.86
CA LEU A 44 5.44 -20.12 6.89
C LEU A 44 4.02 -19.86 6.38
N LEU A 45 3.09 -19.46 7.27
CA LEU A 45 1.74 -19.06 6.90
C LEU A 45 1.74 -17.82 6.00
N CYS A 46 2.62 -16.84 6.21
CA CYS A 46 2.76 -15.70 5.31
C CYS A 46 3.23 -16.12 3.92
N VAL A 47 4.21 -17.03 3.81
CA VAL A 47 4.66 -17.54 2.50
C VAL A 47 3.55 -18.32 1.79
N THR A 48 2.83 -19.18 2.50
CA THR A 48 1.65 -19.87 1.95
C THR A 48 0.55 -18.86 1.57
N GLY A 49 0.35 -17.82 2.37
CA GLY A 49 -0.57 -16.73 2.11
C GLY A 49 -0.23 -15.97 0.83
N ILE A 50 1.06 -15.74 0.53
CA ILE A 50 1.48 -15.12 -0.73
C ILE A 50 0.99 -15.97 -1.92
N ALA A 51 1.22 -17.28 -1.90
CA ALA A 51 0.76 -18.18 -2.97
C ALA A 51 -0.77 -18.20 -3.10
N LEU A 52 -1.49 -18.21 -1.98
CA LEU A 52 -2.96 -18.26 -1.97
C LEU A 52 -3.59 -16.94 -2.42
N PHE A 53 -3.21 -15.82 -1.82
CA PHE A 53 -3.84 -14.52 -2.08
C PHE A 53 -3.48 -13.96 -3.47
N SER A 54 -2.31 -14.30 -4.01
CA SER A 54 -1.94 -13.94 -5.39
C SER A 54 -2.74 -14.70 -6.46
N ALA A 55 -3.56 -15.70 -6.09
CA ALA A 55 -4.46 -16.39 -7.01
C ALA A 55 -5.71 -15.56 -7.34
N ALA A 56 -6.04 -14.53 -6.55
CA ALA A 56 -7.28 -13.77 -6.72
C ALA A 56 -7.47 -13.17 -8.14
N PRO A 57 -6.45 -12.53 -8.77
CA PRO A 57 -6.58 -12.00 -10.13
C PRO A 57 -6.83 -13.08 -11.20
N ILE A 58 -6.37 -14.31 -10.97
CA ILE A 58 -6.55 -15.44 -11.90
C ILE A 58 -7.99 -15.94 -11.83
N VAL A 59 -8.51 -16.09 -10.61
CA VAL A 59 -9.91 -16.49 -10.41
C VAL A 59 -10.85 -15.43 -10.98
N GLU A 60 -10.52 -14.15 -10.81
CA GLU A 60 -11.28 -13.03 -11.36
C GLU A 60 -11.25 -13.02 -12.90
N LEU A 61 -10.07 -13.21 -13.51
CA LEU A 61 -9.95 -13.30 -14.96
C LEU A 61 -10.67 -14.53 -15.53
N ALA A 62 -10.56 -15.69 -14.87
CA ALA A 62 -11.28 -16.90 -15.28
C ALA A 62 -12.80 -16.73 -15.18
N ALA A 63 -13.30 -16.05 -14.14
CA ALA A 63 -14.71 -15.73 -14.02
C ALA A 63 -15.20 -14.72 -15.06
N PHE A 64 -14.36 -13.75 -15.42
CA PHE A 64 -14.67 -12.78 -16.47
C PHE A 64 -14.75 -13.43 -17.86
N LEU A 65 -13.85 -14.37 -18.16
CA LEU A 65 -13.77 -15.04 -19.46
C LEU A 65 -14.68 -16.28 -19.60
N ASN A 66 -15.34 -16.71 -18.52
CA ASN A 66 -16.19 -17.89 -18.56
C ASN A 66 -17.47 -17.59 -19.34
N ASP A 67 -17.52 -18.07 -20.58
CA ASP A 67 -18.61 -17.89 -21.54
C ASP A 67 -19.52 -19.13 -21.68
N GLY A 68 -19.30 -20.16 -20.85
CA GLY A 68 -20.10 -21.39 -20.83
C GLY A 68 -19.38 -22.64 -21.32
N GLU A 69 -18.14 -22.54 -21.79
CA GLU A 69 -17.30 -23.71 -22.18
C GLU A 69 -16.84 -24.57 -20.98
N GLY A 70 -17.07 -24.12 -19.75
CA GLY A 70 -16.82 -24.85 -18.51
C GLY A 70 -15.75 -24.17 -17.63
N TRP A 71 -15.97 -24.15 -16.32
CA TRP A 71 -15.07 -23.44 -15.39
C TRP A 71 -13.62 -23.94 -15.42
N LEU A 72 -13.43 -25.27 -15.47
CA LEU A 72 -12.09 -25.87 -15.43
C LEU A 72 -11.28 -25.57 -16.69
N THR A 73 -11.92 -25.61 -17.86
CA THR A 73 -11.28 -25.31 -19.15
C THR A 73 -10.85 -23.85 -19.18
N THR A 74 -11.76 -22.91 -18.87
CA THR A 74 -11.43 -21.48 -18.80
C THR A 74 -10.31 -21.20 -17.78
N PHE A 75 -10.37 -21.81 -16.59
CA PHE A 75 -9.32 -21.62 -15.58
C PHE A 75 -7.96 -22.13 -16.04
N LEU A 76 -7.89 -23.30 -16.70
CA LEU A 76 -6.64 -23.84 -17.25
C LEU A 76 -6.11 -22.97 -18.40
N THR A 77 -6.98 -22.46 -19.27
CA THR A 77 -6.61 -21.49 -20.31
C THR A 77 -6.00 -20.24 -19.67
N VAL A 78 -6.64 -19.65 -18.65
CA VAL A 78 -6.09 -18.50 -17.93
C VAL A 78 -4.75 -18.83 -17.28
N LEU A 79 -4.62 -20.02 -16.70
CA LEU A 79 -3.40 -20.43 -16.01
C LEU A 79 -2.20 -20.60 -16.97
N LEU A 80 -2.44 -21.18 -18.15
CA LEU A 80 -1.38 -21.60 -19.08
C LEU A 80 -1.08 -20.54 -20.16
N ASP A 81 -2.11 -19.85 -20.65
CA ASP A 81 -1.98 -18.98 -21.83
C ASP A 81 -1.84 -17.50 -21.47
N TYR A 82 -2.31 -17.08 -20.28
CA TYR A 82 -2.23 -15.69 -19.85
C TYR A 82 -1.03 -15.44 -18.95
N ARG A 83 -0.36 -14.30 -19.14
CA ARG A 83 0.80 -13.89 -18.35
C ARG A 83 0.53 -13.85 -16.84
N THR A 84 -0.68 -13.47 -16.44
CA THR A 84 -1.11 -13.48 -15.03
C THR A 84 -1.07 -14.90 -14.45
N GLY A 85 -1.56 -15.90 -15.20
CA GLY A 85 -1.52 -17.31 -14.80
C GLY A 85 -0.10 -17.85 -14.71
N GLN A 86 0.71 -17.63 -15.75
CA GLN A 86 2.12 -18.03 -15.79
C GLN A 86 2.92 -17.39 -14.63
N GLY A 87 2.70 -16.10 -14.37
CA GLY A 87 3.31 -15.38 -13.25
C GLY A 87 2.94 -15.95 -11.88
N TRP A 88 1.71 -16.41 -11.71
CA TRP A 88 1.29 -17.08 -10.49
C TRP A 88 1.90 -18.47 -10.33
N VAL A 89 2.01 -19.27 -11.40
CA VAL A 89 2.71 -20.58 -11.33
C VAL A 89 4.14 -20.38 -10.84
N ILE A 90 4.85 -19.38 -11.38
CA ILE A 90 6.20 -19.02 -10.93
C ILE A 90 6.17 -18.57 -9.46
N THR A 91 5.18 -17.76 -9.06
CA THR A 91 4.99 -17.32 -7.67
C THR A 91 4.82 -18.51 -6.72
N VAL A 92 3.97 -19.49 -7.07
CA VAL A 92 3.76 -20.71 -6.27
C VAL A 92 5.06 -21.50 -6.14
N LEU A 93 5.78 -21.71 -7.25
CA LEU A 93 7.07 -22.42 -7.23
C LEU A 93 8.08 -21.72 -6.32
N LEU A 94 8.24 -20.41 -6.45
CA LEU A 94 9.14 -19.62 -5.60
C LEU A 94 8.69 -19.61 -4.13
N CYS A 95 7.39 -19.60 -3.86
CA CYS A 95 6.86 -19.75 -2.51
C CYS A 95 7.19 -21.11 -1.91
N ILE A 96 7.08 -22.21 -2.67
CA ILE A 96 7.49 -23.55 -2.21
C ILE A 96 8.98 -23.55 -1.84
N LEU A 97 9.84 -23.01 -2.71
CA LEU A 97 11.28 -22.94 -2.46
C LEU A 97 11.60 -22.09 -1.23
N LEU A 98 10.98 -20.92 -1.10
CA LEU A 98 11.16 -20.04 0.06
C LEU A 98 10.64 -20.70 1.34
N TRP A 99 9.47 -21.35 1.28
CA TRP A 99 8.88 -22.08 2.40
C TRP A 99 9.81 -23.18 2.90
N LEU A 100 10.37 -24.00 1.99
CA LEU A 100 11.35 -25.04 2.32
C LEU A 100 12.60 -24.41 2.96
N THR A 101 13.09 -23.29 2.44
CA THR A 101 14.27 -22.64 3.03
C THR A 101 14.01 -22.11 4.44
N PHE A 102 12.80 -21.63 4.75
CA PHE A 102 12.45 -21.24 6.11
C PHE A 102 12.23 -22.43 7.04
N TYR A 103 11.63 -23.51 6.53
CA TYR A 103 11.37 -24.72 7.30
C TYR A 103 12.67 -25.41 7.73
N PHE A 104 13.62 -25.55 6.79
CA PHE A 104 14.93 -26.19 7.02
C PHE A 104 16.03 -25.22 7.47
N GLU A 105 15.70 -23.97 7.80
CA GLU A 105 16.68 -22.96 8.24
C GLU A 105 17.85 -22.77 7.24
N GLY A 106 17.53 -22.79 5.95
CA GLY A 106 18.49 -22.61 4.87
C GLY A 106 19.20 -21.24 4.91
N PRO A 107 20.27 -21.04 4.12
CA PRO A 107 21.10 -19.85 4.20
C PRO A 107 20.31 -18.54 3.95
N ARG A 108 20.58 -17.51 4.76
CA ARG A 108 19.92 -16.19 4.64
C ARG A 108 20.01 -15.57 3.23
N LEU A 109 21.09 -15.83 2.50
CA LEU A 109 21.26 -15.33 1.12
C LEU A 109 20.28 -16.02 0.16
N THR A 110 20.07 -17.33 0.30
CA THR A 110 19.10 -18.08 -0.50
C THR A 110 17.68 -17.61 -0.23
N GLN A 111 17.33 -17.37 1.04
CA GLN A 111 16.04 -16.78 1.43
C GLN A 111 15.84 -15.40 0.79
N ALA A 112 16.86 -14.55 0.82
CA ALA A 112 16.83 -13.23 0.19
C ALA A 112 16.70 -13.29 -1.34
N SER A 113 17.40 -14.22 -2.00
CA SER A 113 17.29 -14.43 -3.44
C SER A 113 15.87 -14.81 -3.85
N PHE A 114 15.24 -15.77 -3.15
CA PHE A 114 13.86 -16.15 -3.47
C PHE A 114 12.84 -15.05 -3.15
N ALA A 115 12.99 -14.32 -2.04
CA ALA A 115 12.15 -13.17 -1.74
C ALA A 115 12.26 -12.07 -2.80
N LEU A 116 13.48 -11.80 -3.29
CA LEU A 116 13.71 -10.83 -4.36
C LEU A 116 13.12 -11.31 -5.69
N LEU A 117 13.30 -12.58 -6.04
CA LEU A 117 12.70 -13.16 -7.24
C LEU A 117 11.18 -13.08 -7.20
N LEU A 118 10.54 -13.33 -6.05
CA LEU A 118 9.10 -13.13 -5.90
C LEU A 118 8.69 -11.69 -6.18
N ALA A 119 9.42 -10.70 -5.66
CA ALA A 119 9.14 -9.28 -5.94
C ALA A 119 9.30 -8.95 -7.44
N VAL A 120 10.31 -9.52 -8.11
CA VAL A 120 10.49 -9.39 -9.56
C VAL A 120 9.32 -10.01 -10.32
N THR A 121 8.86 -11.20 -9.92
CA THR A 121 7.69 -11.87 -10.52
C THR A 121 6.45 -11.00 -10.37
N VAL A 122 6.17 -10.45 -9.19
CA VAL A 122 5.05 -9.51 -8.96
C VAL A 122 5.13 -8.27 -9.85
N GLY A 123 6.34 -7.72 -10.07
CA GLY A 123 6.54 -6.65 -11.06
C GLY A 123 6.14 -7.10 -12.46
N PHE A 124 6.63 -8.26 -12.89
CA PHE A 124 6.47 -8.80 -14.23
C PHE A 124 5.01 -9.03 -14.65
N TYR A 125 4.16 -9.62 -13.79
CA TYR A 125 2.76 -9.88 -14.12
C TYR A 125 1.78 -8.84 -13.57
N SER A 126 2.27 -7.67 -13.15
CA SER A 126 1.43 -6.60 -12.61
C SER A 126 0.45 -6.00 -13.61
N HIS A 127 -0.58 -5.31 -13.11
CA HIS A 127 -1.50 -4.55 -13.94
C HIS A 127 -0.78 -3.49 -14.79
N VAL A 128 0.23 -2.82 -14.23
CA VAL A 128 0.99 -1.77 -14.94
C VAL A 128 1.81 -2.35 -16.08
N SER A 129 2.29 -3.59 -15.97
CA SER A 129 3.08 -4.23 -17.01
C SER A 129 2.26 -4.64 -18.24
N THR A 130 0.92 -4.58 -18.19
CA THR A 130 0.07 -4.74 -19.38
C THR A 130 0.06 -3.48 -20.24
N VAL A 131 0.20 -2.31 -19.61
CA VAL A 131 0.31 -1.00 -20.28
C VAL A 131 1.70 -0.83 -20.90
N SER A 132 2.76 -1.10 -20.13
CA SER A 132 4.13 -1.08 -20.63
C SER A 132 4.94 -2.17 -19.95
N LEU A 133 5.38 -3.19 -20.71
CA LEU A 133 6.04 -4.36 -20.14
C LEU A 133 7.25 -3.97 -19.29
N TRP A 134 8.28 -3.36 -19.89
CA TRP A 134 9.54 -3.11 -19.18
C TRP A 134 9.41 -1.99 -18.16
N ALA A 135 8.90 -0.83 -18.58
CA ALA A 135 8.80 0.33 -17.68
C ALA A 135 7.82 0.04 -16.54
N GLY A 136 6.65 -0.52 -16.85
CA GLY A 136 5.66 -0.90 -15.84
C GLY A 136 6.17 -1.97 -14.87
N SER A 137 6.83 -3.01 -15.37
CA SER A 137 7.38 -4.06 -14.50
C SER A 137 8.46 -3.54 -13.57
N ILE A 138 9.40 -2.73 -14.08
CA ILE A 138 10.50 -2.16 -13.29
C ILE A 138 9.95 -1.17 -12.26
N SER A 139 9.08 -0.25 -12.67
CA SER A 139 8.46 0.72 -11.77
C SER A 139 7.67 0.03 -10.66
N HIS A 140 6.89 -1.01 -10.98
CA HIS A 140 6.13 -1.75 -9.98
C HIS A 140 7.06 -2.55 -9.06
N PHE A 141 8.06 -3.25 -9.59
CA PHE A 141 9.06 -3.97 -8.79
C PHE A 141 9.76 -3.04 -7.78
N VAL A 142 10.24 -1.88 -8.24
CA VAL A 142 10.93 -0.89 -7.40
C VAL A 142 10.00 -0.38 -6.30
N HIS A 143 8.79 0.03 -6.68
CA HIS A 143 7.78 0.52 -5.73
C HIS A 143 7.43 -0.56 -4.69
N PHE A 144 7.08 -1.75 -5.15
CA PHE A 144 6.65 -2.86 -4.32
C PHE A 144 7.74 -3.33 -3.37
N THR A 145 8.99 -3.38 -3.84
CA THR A 145 10.14 -3.76 -3.01
C THR A 145 10.41 -2.71 -1.93
N ALA A 146 10.47 -1.43 -2.29
CA ALA A 146 10.68 -0.36 -1.32
C ALA A 146 9.59 -0.36 -0.23
N MET A 147 8.34 -0.60 -0.63
CA MET A 147 7.19 -0.73 0.28
C MET A 147 7.38 -1.92 1.20
N SER A 148 7.61 -3.12 0.65
CA SER A 148 7.70 -4.37 1.41
C SER A 148 8.85 -4.33 2.42
N LEU A 149 9.98 -3.73 2.05
CA LEU A 149 11.13 -3.60 2.92
C LEU A 149 10.86 -2.66 4.10
N TRP A 150 10.38 -1.45 3.84
CA TRP A 150 10.12 -0.46 4.89
C TRP A 150 8.97 -0.92 5.81
N ALA A 151 7.84 -1.31 5.23
CA ALA A 151 6.69 -1.82 5.95
C ALA A 151 7.03 -3.07 6.75
N GLY A 152 7.80 -3.98 6.16
CA GLY A 152 8.19 -5.24 6.77
C GLY A 152 8.97 -5.05 8.06
N ILE A 153 10.02 -4.24 8.02
CA ILE A 153 10.82 -3.94 9.22
C ILE A 153 9.93 -3.29 10.28
N LEU A 154 9.07 -2.33 9.90
CA LEU A 154 8.16 -1.66 10.82
C LEU A 154 7.21 -2.65 11.51
N LEU A 155 6.60 -3.58 10.74
CA LEU A 155 5.70 -4.61 11.27
C LEU A 155 6.40 -5.53 12.29
N HIS A 156 7.62 -5.97 11.99
CA HIS A 156 8.38 -6.82 12.91
C HIS A 156 8.73 -6.08 14.20
N ILE A 157 9.22 -4.85 14.11
CA ILE A 157 9.64 -4.11 15.30
C ILE A 157 8.43 -3.72 16.15
N ALA A 158 7.34 -3.24 15.55
CA ALA A 158 6.16 -2.74 16.26
C ALA A 158 5.35 -3.83 17.00
N TRP A 159 5.34 -5.06 16.49
CA TRP A 159 4.56 -6.17 17.06
C TRP A 159 5.37 -7.32 17.65
N ALA A 160 6.63 -7.52 17.24
CA ALA A 160 7.45 -8.64 17.70
C ALA A 160 8.66 -8.24 18.56
N SER A 161 8.91 -6.94 18.77
CA SER A 161 9.88 -6.49 19.77
C SER A 161 9.31 -6.55 21.20
N LYS A 162 10.08 -7.11 22.14
CA LYS A 162 9.71 -7.17 23.57
C LYS A 162 10.36 -6.09 24.44
N ASP A 163 11.45 -5.49 23.95
CA ASP A 163 12.22 -4.50 24.69
C ASP A 163 12.49 -3.23 23.87
N ASN A 164 12.94 -2.21 24.57
CA ASN A 164 13.47 -0.97 23.98
C ASN A 164 15.00 -1.04 23.86
N GLY A 165 15.58 -2.24 23.90
CA GLY A 165 17.01 -2.45 23.81
C GLY A 165 17.55 -1.98 22.46
N ASN A 166 18.72 -1.34 22.46
CA ASN A 166 19.38 -0.85 21.25
C ASN A 166 18.56 0.14 20.39
N TRP A 167 17.50 0.75 20.92
CA TRP A 167 16.59 1.62 20.15
C TRP A 167 17.32 2.73 19.37
N SER A 168 18.20 3.47 20.04
CA SER A 168 18.99 4.54 19.39
C SER A 168 19.89 4.00 18.27
N ARG A 169 20.47 2.80 18.44
CA ARG A 169 21.29 2.14 17.41
C ARG A 169 20.45 1.67 16.24
N PHE A 170 19.23 1.19 16.50
CA PHE A 170 18.26 0.82 15.48
C PHE A 170 17.88 2.02 14.62
N LEU A 171 17.45 3.13 15.25
CA LEU A 171 17.15 4.37 14.54
C LEU A 171 18.35 4.90 13.74
N GLY A 172 19.57 4.70 14.23
CA GLY A 172 20.80 5.13 13.55
C GLY A 172 20.96 4.60 12.12
N TRP A 173 20.46 3.40 11.81
CA TRP A 173 20.47 2.85 10.45
C TRP A 173 19.07 2.77 9.82
N PHE A 174 18.03 2.53 10.62
CA PHE A 174 16.67 2.37 10.11
C PHE A 174 16.09 3.69 9.62
N THR A 175 16.34 4.82 10.29
CA THR A 175 15.84 6.13 9.85
C THR A 175 16.35 6.51 8.45
N PRO A 176 17.67 6.49 8.13
CA PRO A 176 18.13 6.78 6.77
C PRO A 176 17.68 5.74 5.73
N PHE A 177 17.52 4.47 6.14
CA PHE A 177 16.95 3.43 5.29
C PHE A 177 15.48 3.72 4.94
N ALA A 178 14.65 4.04 5.94
CA ALA A 178 13.24 4.38 5.78
C ALA A 178 13.05 5.64 4.93
N ILE A 179 13.88 6.67 5.12
CA ILE A 179 13.89 7.88 4.27
C ILE A 179 14.18 7.52 2.81
N SER A 180 15.18 6.65 2.57
CA SER A 180 15.51 6.17 1.22
C SER A 180 14.35 5.41 0.58
N CYS A 181 13.73 4.47 1.32
CA CYS A 181 12.55 3.75 0.85
C CYS A 181 11.38 4.69 0.56
N MET A 182 11.12 5.66 1.44
CA MET A 182 10.06 6.66 1.26
C MET A 182 10.30 7.51 -0.01
N ALA A 183 11.52 7.98 -0.24
CA ALA A 183 11.86 8.74 -1.45
C ALA A 183 11.60 7.91 -2.70
N VAL A 184 12.02 6.63 -2.70
CA VAL A 184 11.74 5.69 -3.79
C VAL A 184 10.24 5.48 -3.96
N LEU A 185 9.47 5.32 -2.88
CA LEU A 185 8.03 5.11 -2.93
C LEU A 185 7.26 6.30 -3.49
N LEU A 186 7.62 7.52 -3.09
CA LEU A 186 7.02 8.74 -3.62
C LEU A 186 7.33 8.89 -5.12
N ALA A 187 8.60 8.75 -5.51
CA ALA A 187 9.02 8.89 -6.90
C ALA A 187 8.39 7.82 -7.80
N SER A 188 8.52 6.54 -7.42
CA SER A 188 7.93 5.43 -8.17
C SER A 188 6.40 5.45 -8.13
N GLY A 189 5.79 5.93 -7.05
CA GLY A 189 4.34 6.06 -6.93
C GLY A 189 3.77 7.08 -7.92
N ILE A 190 4.44 8.22 -8.10
CA ILE A 190 4.07 9.20 -9.13
C ILE A 190 4.23 8.59 -10.52
N VAL A 191 5.35 7.91 -10.80
CA VAL A 191 5.56 7.23 -12.08
C VAL A 191 4.46 6.21 -12.37
N LEU A 192 4.08 5.40 -11.37
CA LEU A 192 3.00 4.43 -11.48
C LEU A 192 1.64 5.08 -11.73
N MET A 193 1.35 6.20 -11.06
CA MET A 193 0.12 6.97 -11.30
C MET A 193 0.04 7.44 -12.75
N LEU A 194 1.14 7.92 -13.32
CA LEU A 194 1.20 8.45 -14.67
C LEU A 194 1.04 7.39 -15.77
N PHE A 195 1.07 6.09 -15.46
CA PHE A 195 0.65 5.05 -16.40
C PHE A 195 -0.86 4.99 -16.57
N PHE A 196 -1.63 5.53 -15.62
CA PHE A 196 -3.09 5.40 -15.59
C PHE A 196 -3.81 6.73 -15.70
N VAL A 197 -3.26 7.81 -15.15
CA VAL A 197 -3.91 9.12 -15.10
C VAL A 197 -2.89 10.18 -15.49
N GLU A 198 -3.22 10.99 -16.50
CA GLU A 198 -2.40 12.14 -16.84
C GLU A 198 -2.38 13.16 -15.71
N ALA A 199 -1.27 13.90 -15.57
CA ALA A 199 -1.14 14.88 -14.49
C ALA A 199 -2.21 15.99 -14.56
N ALA A 200 -2.61 16.38 -15.77
CA ALA A 200 -3.67 17.37 -16.00
C ALA A 200 -5.04 16.85 -15.54
N ASP A 201 -5.31 15.57 -15.80
CA ASP A 201 -6.60 14.93 -15.53
C ASP A 201 -6.71 14.40 -14.09
N TYR A 202 -5.68 14.61 -13.25
CA TYR A 202 -5.67 14.09 -11.89
C TYR A 202 -6.87 14.57 -11.08
N VAL A 203 -7.21 15.87 -11.16
CA VAL A 203 -8.35 16.41 -10.42
C VAL A 203 -9.66 15.98 -11.07
N ASP A 204 -9.75 15.96 -12.40
CA ASP A 204 -10.94 15.46 -13.12
C ASP A 204 -11.25 14.01 -12.73
N SER A 205 -10.21 13.18 -12.55
CA SER A 205 -10.36 11.79 -12.14
C SER A 205 -11.07 11.62 -10.79
N TRP A 206 -11.10 12.65 -9.94
CA TRP A 206 -11.80 12.58 -8.65
C TRP A 206 -13.30 12.35 -8.83
N VAL A 207 -13.90 12.62 -10.00
CA VAL A 207 -15.31 12.25 -10.22
C VAL A 207 -15.52 10.72 -10.22
N LEU A 208 -14.46 9.93 -10.43
CA LEU A 208 -14.49 8.48 -10.61
C LEU A 208 -14.10 7.70 -9.34
N PRO A 209 -14.60 6.47 -9.15
CA PRO A 209 -14.22 5.61 -8.02
C PRO A 209 -12.70 5.43 -7.87
N TYR A 210 -11.98 5.19 -8.97
CA TYR A 210 -10.52 5.08 -8.97
C TYR A 210 -9.84 6.35 -8.44
N GLY A 211 -10.22 7.53 -8.95
CA GLY A 211 -9.62 8.80 -8.53
C GLY A 211 -9.93 9.15 -7.07
N GLN A 212 -11.11 8.75 -6.57
CA GLN A 212 -11.43 8.86 -5.14
C GLN A 212 -10.50 8.02 -4.26
N MET A 213 -10.23 6.77 -4.62
CA MET A 213 -9.30 5.92 -3.87
C MET A 213 -7.85 6.41 -3.99
N LEU A 214 -7.46 6.92 -5.16
CA LEU A 214 -6.16 7.55 -5.38
C LEU A 214 -5.99 8.81 -4.51
N LEU A 215 -7.02 9.66 -4.41
CA LEU A 215 -7.01 10.83 -3.54
C LEU A 215 -6.86 10.42 -2.07
N LEU A 216 -7.66 9.45 -1.60
CA LEU A 216 -7.58 8.94 -0.23
C LEU A 216 -6.22 8.33 0.09
N LYS A 217 -5.60 7.64 -0.87
CA LYS A 217 -4.21 7.17 -0.77
C LYS A 217 -3.25 8.33 -0.54
N HIS A 218 -3.29 9.37 -1.38
CA HIS A 218 -2.42 10.55 -1.24
C HIS A 218 -2.64 11.27 0.09
N LEU A 219 -3.88 11.46 0.51
CA LEU A 219 -4.19 12.07 1.81
C LEU A 219 -3.66 11.24 2.97
N SER A 220 -3.76 9.91 2.89
CA SER A 220 -3.27 9.01 3.95
C SER A 220 -1.75 9.01 4.12
N ILE A 221 -0.99 9.41 3.08
CA ILE A 221 0.46 9.55 3.16
C ILE A 221 0.85 10.67 4.14
N PHE A 222 0.09 11.76 4.24
CA PHE A 222 0.43 12.88 5.14
C PHE A 222 0.52 12.49 6.62
N PRO A 223 -0.52 11.94 7.28
CA PRO A 223 -0.42 11.53 8.67
C PRO A 223 0.61 10.39 8.85
N LEU A 224 0.77 9.51 7.85
CA LEU A 224 1.83 8.49 7.86
C LEU A 224 3.23 9.12 7.91
N LEU A 225 3.51 10.14 7.10
CA LEU A 225 4.78 10.87 7.12
C LEU A 225 5.00 11.57 8.46
N VAL A 226 3.95 12.14 9.06
CA VAL A 226 4.03 12.74 10.40
C VAL A 226 4.34 11.68 11.46
N ALA A 227 3.72 10.51 11.41
CA ALA A 227 4.03 9.40 12.32
C ALA A 227 5.46 8.90 12.14
N ALA A 228 5.92 8.74 10.90
CA ALA A 228 7.30 8.35 10.58
C ALA A 228 8.32 9.42 11.05
N LEU A 229 8.00 10.71 10.94
CA LEU A 229 8.79 11.81 11.49
C LEU A 229 8.90 11.72 13.02
N ILE A 230 7.76 11.48 13.69
CA ILE A 230 7.71 11.31 15.14
C ILE A 230 8.59 10.13 15.58
N ASN A 231 8.45 8.98 14.94
CA ASN A 231 9.17 7.76 15.30
C ASN A 231 10.66 7.78 14.94
N GLY A 232 10.97 8.25 13.73
CA GLY A 232 12.33 8.18 13.17
C GLY A 232 13.26 9.30 13.61
N ILE A 233 12.72 10.50 13.86
CA ILE A 233 13.53 11.70 14.14
C ILE A 233 13.21 12.28 15.52
N LEU A 234 11.94 12.59 15.82
CA LEU A 234 11.59 13.33 17.04
C LEU A 234 11.72 12.50 18.33
N SER A 235 11.60 11.17 18.23
CA SER A 235 11.69 10.26 19.38
C SER A 235 13.10 9.75 19.66
N ARG A 236 14.12 10.22 18.94
CA ARG A 236 15.49 9.68 18.99
C ARG A 236 16.12 9.72 20.40
N ASP A 237 15.89 10.81 21.12
CA ASP A 237 16.52 11.09 22.43
C ASP A 237 15.54 10.88 23.60
N ARG A 238 14.40 10.23 23.37
CA ARG A 238 13.35 9.98 24.37
C ARG A 238 13.21 8.48 24.63
N PRO A 239 12.75 8.07 25.83
CA PRO A 239 12.37 6.69 26.05
C PRO A 239 11.24 6.33 25.08
N PHE A 240 11.49 5.34 24.23
CA PHE A 240 10.58 5.03 23.13
C PHE A 240 9.39 4.21 23.61
N ASP A 241 8.20 4.57 23.14
CA ASP A 241 6.98 3.80 23.37
C ASP A 241 6.56 3.11 22.08
N MET A 242 6.61 1.77 22.10
CA MET A 242 6.30 0.89 20.98
C MET A 242 4.92 1.17 20.35
N ARG A 243 3.98 1.71 21.13
CA ARG A 243 2.65 2.10 20.64
C ARG A 243 2.73 3.15 19.52
N TRP A 244 3.76 4.00 19.49
CA TRP A 244 3.93 4.96 18.40
C TRP A 244 4.29 4.30 17.07
N LEU A 245 5.08 3.21 17.05
CA LEU A 245 5.29 2.44 15.81
C LEU A 245 4.02 1.73 15.37
N ARG A 246 3.22 1.24 16.32
CA ARG A 246 1.92 0.62 15.99
C ARG A 246 0.99 1.63 15.33
N VAL A 247 0.99 2.89 15.78
CA VAL A 247 0.24 3.97 15.12
C VAL A 247 0.75 4.21 13.70
N GLU A 248 2.06 4.32 13.48
CA GLU A 248 2.63 4.46 12.14
C GLU A 248 2.23 3.31 11.22
N ALA A 249 2.30 2.08 11.70
CA ALA A 249 1.96 0.91 10.91
C ALA A 249 0.45 0.76 10.66
N VAL A 250 -0.42 1.21 11.58
CA VAL A 250 -1.88 1.30 11.31
C VAL A 250 -2.17 2.37 10.25
N LEU A 251 -1.48 3.52 10.28
CA LEU A 251 -1.60 4.55 9.25
C LEU A 251 -1.10 4.05 7.89
N LEU A 252 -0.01 3.27 7.88
CA LEU A 252 0.49 2.59 6.68
C LEU A 252 -0.53 1.61 6.11
N PHE A 253 -1.27 0.90 6.98
CA PHE A 253 -2.34 0.02 6.55
C PHE A 253 -3.47 0.75 5.82
N PHE A 254 -3.79 2.01 6.16
CA PHE A 254 -4.74 2.81 5.36
C PHE A 254 -4.25 3.02 3.93
N VAL A 255 -2.96 3.31 3.73
CA VAL A 255 -2.38 3.45 2.38
C VAL A 255 -2.51 2.14 1.60
N PHE A 256 -2.28 0.98 2.24
CA PHE A 256 -2.45 -0.32 1.59
C PHE A 256 -3.91 -0.62 1.28
N LEU A 257 -4.82 -0.32 2.20
CA LEU A 257 -6.25 -0.51 2.00
C LEU A 257 -6.74 0.28 0.79
N PHE A 258 -6.46 1.58 0.73
CA PHE A 258 -6.86 2.41 -0.42
C PHE A 258 -6.19 1.95 -1.71
N THR A 259 -4.91 1.54 -1.67
CA THR A 259 -4.23 1.00 -2.85
C THR A 259 -4.86 -0.31 -3.34
N ALA A 260 -5.26 -1.20 -2.43
CA ALA A 260 -5.85 -2.49 -2.76
C ALA A 260 -7.29 -2.37 -3.28
N ILE A 261 -8.05 -1.38 -2.82
CA ILE A 261 -9.37 -1.08 -3.41
C ILE A 261 -9.17 -0.42 -4.78
N MET A 262 -8.30 0.59 -4.86
CA MET A 262 -7.97 1.29 -6.11
C MET A 262 -7.50 0.34 -7.22
N SER A 263 -6.74 -0.72 -6.89
CA SER A 263 -6.24 -1.68 -7.89
C SER A 263 -7.34 -2.51 -8.56
N LYS A 264 -8.57 -2.48 -8.03
CA LYS A 264 -9.74 -3.18 -8.59
C LYS A 264 -10.69 -2.24 -9.33
N GLU A 265 -10.50 -0.93 -9.20
CA GLU A 265 -11.27 0.06 -9.93
C GLU A 265 -10.71 0.23 -11.35
N ALA A 266 -11.57 0.57 -12.31
CA ALA A 266 -11.13 0.85 -13.68
C ALA A 266 -10.22 2.09 -13.70
N PRO A 267 -8.96 1.97 -14.13
CA PRO A 267 -8.06 3.11 -14.18
C PRO A 267 -8.47 4.08 -15.31
N PRO A 268 -8.50 5.39 -15.04
CA PRO A 268 -9.02 6.35 -16.00
C PRO A 268 -7.94 6.86 -16.95
N HIS A 269 -7.56 5.99 -17.90
CA HIS A 269 -6.70 6.39 -19.04
C HIS A 269 -7.34 7.52 -19.86
N ASP A 270 -8.67 7.55 -19.92
CA ASP A 270 -9.49 8.67 -20.38
C ASP A 270 -10.63 8.82 -19.38
N VAL A 271 -10.67 9.96 -18.67
CA VAL A 271 -11.67 10.22 -17.62
C VAL A 271 -13.09 10.22 -18.18
N SER A 272 -13.30 10.78 -19.37
CA SER A 272 -14.63 10.89 -19.99
C SER A 272 -15.15 9.55 -20.51
N ALA A 273 -14.27 8.73 -21.09
CA ALA A 273 -14.60 7.36 -21.48
C ALA A 273 -14.91 6.49 -20.26
N THR A 274 -14.12 6.63 -19.19
CA THR A 274 -14.30 5.86 -17.95
C THR A 274 -15.58 6.27 -17.22
N LEU A 275 -15.90 7.57 -17.17
CA LEU A 275 -17.15 8.07 -16.58
C LEU A 275 -18.38 7.48 -17.30
N ARG A 276 -18.34 7.35 -18.63
CA ARG A 276 -19.43 6.70 -19.38
C ARG A 276 -19.58 5.21 -19.07
N ALA A 277 -18.47 4.53 -18.78
CA ALA A 277 -18.48 3.09 -18.55
C ALA A 277 -18.86 2.71 -17.11
N VAL A 278 -18.36 3.47 -16.13
CA VAL A 278 -18.45 3.13 -14.70
C VAL A 278 -19.41 4.06 -13.93
N GLY A 279 -19.62 5.28 -14.42
CA GLY A 279 -20.40 6.30 -13.73
C GLY A 279 -19.62 7.10 -12.69
N THR A 280 -20.32 8.03 -12.03
CA THR A 280 -19.78 8.88 -10.97
C THR A 280 -19.57 8.07 -9.69
N ALA A 281 -18.54 8.41 -8.92
CA ALA A 281 -18.33 7.81 -7.61
C ALA A 281 -19.51 8.13 -6.67
N PRO A 282 -20.03 7.15 -5.90
CA PRO A 282 -21.24 7.33 -5.09
C PRO A 282 -21.19 8.51 -4.11
N ILE A 283 -20.01 8.79 -3.54
CA ILE A 283 -19.83 9.91 -2.61
C ILE A 283 -19.78 11.27 -3.30
N VAL A 284 -19.31 11.32 -4.55
CA VAL A 284 -19.37 12.53 -5.36
C VAL A 284 -20.82 12.80 -5.74
N GLU A 285 -21.54 11.76 -6.17
CA GLU A 285 -22.98 11.86 -6.49
C GLU A 285 -23.80 12.26 -5.26
N LEU A 286 -23.51 11.71 -4.09
CA LEU A 286 -24.18 12.08 -2.84
C LEU A 286 -23.97 13.56 -2.47
N LEU A 287 -22.77 14.10 -2.70
CA LEU A 287 -22.41 15.46 -2.31
C LEU A 287 -22.77 16.51 -3.37
N LYS A 288 -22.82 16.14 -4.64
CA LYS A 288 -22.92 17.08 -5.78
C LYS A 288 -24.01 16.74 -6.80
N GLY A 289 -24.64 15.57 -6.72
CA GLY A 289 -25.52 15.02 -7.73
C GLY A 289 -24.78 14.37 -8.90
N GLU A 290 -25.53 13.95 -9.91
CA GLU A 290 -24.96 13.40 -11.15
C GLU A 290 -24.04 14.40 -11.83
N GLN A 291 -22.92 13.90 -12.38
CA GLN A 291 -21.95 14.72 -13.11
C GLN A 291 -22.01 14.40 -14.60
N TYR A 292 -21.91 15.42 -15.44
CA TYR A 292 -22.04 15.29 -16.89
C TYR A 292 -20.81 15.82 -17.61
N MET A 293 -20.55 15.31 -18.81
CA MET A 293 -19.46 15.77 -19.66
C MET A 293 -19.80 17.09 -20.37
N PRO A 294 -18.80 17.91 -20.75
CA PRO A 294 -17.37 17.74 -20.47
C PRO A 294 -17.02 18.04 -19.00
N LEU A 295 -16.08 17.28 -18.45
CA LEU A 295 -15.54 17.56 -17.11
C LEU A 295 -14.50 18.67 -17.21
N ASN A 296 -14.55 19.60 -16.27
CA ASN A 296 -13.52 20.62 -16.07
C ASN A 296 -13.43 20.95 -14.59
N ALA A 297 -12.64 20.16 -13.88
CA ALA A 297 -12.42 20.31 -12.47
C ALA A 297 -11.81 21.68 -12.19
N SER A 298 -12.56 22.50 -11.47
CA SER A 298 -12.18 23.86 -11.12
C SER A 298 -12.44 24.13 -9.65
N LEU A 299 -11.57 24.95 -9.06
CA LEU A 299 -11.72 25.36 -7.68
C LEU A 299 -12.92 26.30 -7.55
N THR A 300 -13.83 25.94 -6.68
CA THR A 300 -15.02 26.71 -6.34
C THR A 300 -15.00 27.13 -4.88
N PHE A 301 -15.57 28.31 -4.62
CA PHE A 301 -15.66 28.81 -3.27
C PHE A 301 -16.75 28.07 -2.50
N SER A 302 -16.35 27.36 -1.45
CA SER A 302 -17.25 26.70 -0.51
C SER A 302 -16.81 26.98 0.90
N VAL A 303 -17.63 27.70 1.68
CA VAL A 303 -17.34 28.03 3.08
C VAL A 303 -17.14 26.75 3.89
N ASN A 304 -18.03 25.76 3.72
CA ASN A 304 -17.93 24.47 4.40
C ASN A 304 -16.66 23.72 3.99
N GLY A 305 -16.33 23.72 2.70
CA GLY A 305 -15.10 23.11 2.20
C GLY A 305 -13.85 23.75 2.82
N ILE A 306 -13.75 25.08 2.80
CA ILE A 306 -12.63 25.83 3.39
C ILE A 306 -12.52 25.58 4.90
N LEU A 307 -13.63 25.56 5.63
CA LEU A 307 -13.65 25.26 7.06
C LEU A 307 -13.16 23.84 7.36
N LEU A 308 -13.57 22.84 6.57
CA LEU A 308 -13.10 21.46 6.71
C LEU A 308 -11.62 21.32 6.38
N LEU A 309 -11.11 22.05 5.38
CA LEU A 309 -9.68 22.11 5.07
C LEU A 309 -8.88 22.79 6.19
N GLY A 310 -9.41 23.87 6.77
CA GLY A 310 -8.79 24.49 7.96
C GLY A 310 -8.75 23.53 9.16
N LEU A 311 -9.83 22.77 9.36
CA LEU A 311 -9.92 21.77 10.41
C LEU A 311 -8.95 20.59 10.17
N SER A 312 -8.74 20.18 8.92
CA SER A 312 -7.77 19.12 8.60
C SER A 312 -6.34 19.54 8.97
N ILE A 313 -5.94 20.78 8.64
CA ILE A 313 -4.65 21.34 9.05
C ILE A 313 -4.52 21.33 10.58
N LEU A 314 -5.57 21.71 11.30
CA LEU A 314 -5.60 21.65 12.76
C LEU A 314 -5.40 20.21 13.27
N PHE A 315 -6.03 19.20 12.67
CA PHE A 315 -5.85 17.81 13.06
C PHE A 315 -4.40 17.31 12.90
N ILE A 316 -3.71 17.68 11.81
CA ILE A 316 -2.27 17.38 11.67
C ILE A 316 -1.44 18.10 12.72
N GLY A 317 -1.76 19.36 13.04
CA GLY A 317 -1.12 20.09 14.13
C GLY A 317 -1.34 19.40 15.49
N MET A 318 -2.55 18.91 15.76
CA MET A 318 -2.89 18.20 16.99
C MET A 318 -2.21 16.82 17.08
N MET A 319 -1.98 16.16 15.94
CA MET A 319 -1.19 14.94 15.86
C MET A 319 0.24 15.15 16.40
N LEU A 320 0.90 16.24 16.00
CA LEU A 320 2.22 16.64 16.52
C LEU A 320 2.15 17.10 17.98
N LEU A 321 1.15 17.91 18.33
CA LEU A 321 0.98 18.40 19.70
C LEU A 321 0.77 17.24 20.68
N SER A 322 0.05 16.19 20.29
CA SER A 322 -0.14 14.97 21.07
C SER A 322 1.19 14.35 21.48
N PHE A 323 2.16 14.31 20.56
CA PHE A 323 3.51 13.82 20.86
C PHE A 323 4.25 14.75 21.84
N TYR A 324 4.25 16.06 21.61
CA TYR A 324 4.94 17.01 22.49
C TYR A 324 4.35 17.06 23.90
N ARG A 325 3.03 16.91 24.03
CA ARG A 325 2.31 16.86 25.30
C ARG A 325 2.34 15.48 25.97
N GLN A 326 3.05 14.52 25.39
CA GLN A 326 3.13 13.14 25.90
C GLN A 326 1.75 12.50 26.10
N ALA A 327 0.78 12.86 25.26
CA ALA A 327 -0.53 12.23 25.26
C ALA A 327 -0.45 10.80 24.71
N THR A 328 -1.54 10.04 24.87
CA THR A 328 -1.61 8.66 24.38
C THR A 328 -1.35 8.60 22.86
N PRO A 329 -0.49 7.69 22.37
CA PRO A 329 -0.18 7.57 20.94
C PRO A 329 -1.43 7.35 20.08
N TRP A 330 -2.44 6.65 20.62
CA TRP A 330 -3.70 6.41 19.92
C TRP A 330 -4.48 7.68 19.60
N LEU A 331 -4.28 8.77 20.35
CA LEU A 331 -4.87 10.07 20.01
C LEU A 331 -4.29 10.62 18.70
N SER A 332 -3.01 10.36 18.44
CA SER A 332 -2.34 10.69 17.17
C SER A 332 -2.99 9.96 15.99
N LEU A 333 -3.37 8.68 16.19
CA LEU A 333 -4.13 7.93 15.18
C LEU A 333 -5.49 8.56 14.90
N VAL A 334 -6.24 8.92 15.95
CA VAL A 334 -7.56 9.58 15.81
C VAL A 334 -7.44 10.87 15.02
N PHE A 335 -6.45 11.72 15.34
CA PHE A 335 -6.21 12.95 14.60
C PHE A 335 -5.76 12.69 13.15
N GLY A 336 -4.91 11.69 12.91
CA GLY A 336 -4.52 11.29 11.55
C GLY A 336 -5.71 10.83 10.71
N THR A 337 -6.62 10.01 11.27
CA THR A 337 -7.86 9.60 10.60
C THR A 337 -8.79 10.78 10.37
N ALA A 338 -8.96 11.65 11.36
CA ALA A 338 -9.80 12.84 11.24
C ALA A 338 -9.27 13.80 10.16
N PHE A 339 -7.96 13.94 10.01
CA PHE A 339 -7.35 14.66 8.89
C PHE A 339 -7.77 14.07 7.54
N ILE A 340 -7.63 12.75 7.35
CA ILE A 340 -7.97 12.08 6.08
C ILE A 340 -9.43 12.40 5.70
N VAL A 341 -10.36 12.21 6.63
CA VAL A 341 -11.80 12.42 6.38
C VAL A 341 -12.11 13.88 6.07
N THR A 342 -11.62 14.80 6.90
CA THR A 342 -11.92 16.24 6.73
C THR A 342 -11.24 16.86 5.51
N ALA A 343 -9.99 16.49 5.23
CA ALA A 343 -9.29 16.92 4.02
C ALA A 343 -10.00 16.40 2.77
N TYR A 344 -10.40 15.13 2.77
CA TYR A 344 -11.09 14.51 1.64
C TYR A 344 -12.43 15.18 1.33
N VAL A 345 -13.32 15.29 2.32
CA VAL A 345 -14.63 15.96 2.13
C VAL A 345 -14.44 17.44 1.82
N GLY A 346 -13.50 18.11 2.49
CA GLY A 346 -13.17 19.50 2.24
C GLY A 346 -12.75 19.75 0.79
N LEU A 347 -11.86 18.91 0.24
CA LEU A 347 -11.42 18.97 -1.16
C LEU A 347 -12.57 18.76 -2.14
N LEU A 348 -13.42 17.75 -1.91
CA LEU A 348 -14.59 17.53 -2.76
C LEU A 348 -15.53 18.74 -2.73
N LEU A 349 -15.71 19.40 -1.59
CA LEU A 349 -16.59 20.56 -1.51
C LEU A 349 -16.02 21.83 -2.18
N VAL A 350 -14.71 21.97 -2.32
CA VAL A 350 -14.08 23.13 -2.99
C VAL A 350 -13.74 22.88 -4.46
N VAL A 351 -14.07 21.72 -5.02
CA VAL A 351 -13.90 21.40 -6.45
C VAL A 351 -15.25 21.21 -7.09
N SER A 352 -15.56 21.90 -8.19
CA SER A 352 -16.65 21.52 -9.10
C SER A 352 -16.08 20.76 -10.28
N PHE A 353 -16.82 19.78 -10.79
CA PHE A 353 -16.43 18.99 -11.96
C PHE A 353 -17.12 19.49 -13.23
#